data_AF-A0A6N4TJM5-F1
#
_entry.id   AF-A0A6N4TJM5-F1
#
_cell.length_a   1.000
_cell.length_b   1.000
_cell.length_c   1.000
_cell.angle_alpha   90.00
_cell.angle_beta   90.00
_cell.angle_gamma   90.00
#
_symmetry.space_group_name_H-M   'P 1'
#
loop_
_entity.id
_entity.type
_entity.pdbx_description
1 polymer ?
#
loop_
_entity_poly.entity_id
_entity_poly.type
_entity_poly.pdbx_seq_one_letter_code
_entity_poly.pdbx_strand_id
1 'polypeptide(L)' 'MGKDNKDFEKKLRNDLIHIMKIENDPENIKELDKWIDEAGILEVSNKIISLYSVYHE' A
#
# COMPACT_ATOMS: atom_id res chain seq x y z
N MET A 1 17.98 4.61 -15.90
CA MET A 1 16.67 5.02 -15.33
C MET A 1 16.18 3.84 -14.51
N GLY A 2 16.00 3.94 -13.18
CA GLY A 2 15.55 2.78 -12.40
C GLY A 2 15.86 2.78 -10.90
N LYS A 3 16.43 3.87 -10.35
CA LYS A 3 16.72 4.00 -8.92
C LYS A 3 15.59 4.73 -8.19
N ASP A 4 15.02 5.76 -8.82
CA ASP A 4 13.93 6.58 -8.28
C ASP A 4 12.60 5.83 -8.09
N ASN A 5 12.31 4.83 -8.93
CA ASN A 5 11.03 4.11 -8.85
C ASN A 5 10.97 3.20 -7.61
N LYS A 6 12.05 2.48 -7.29
CA LYS A 6 12.08 1.57 -6.15
C LYS A 6 11.96 2.28 -4.80
N ASP A 7 12.54 3.47 -4.68
CA ASP A 7 12.45 4.29 -3.46
C ASP A 7 11.02 4.81 -3.25
N PHE A 8 10.35 5.20 -4.34
CA PHE A 8 8.96 5.63 -4.32
C PHE A 8 8.01 4.48 -3.96
N GLU A 9 8.18 3.31 -4.57
CA GLU A 9 7.36 2.12 -4.29
C GLU A 9 7.51 1.67 -2.82
N LYS A 10 8.74 1.72 -2.29
CA LYS A 10 9.00 1.39 -0.88
C LYS A 10 8.30 2.36 0.08
N LYS A 11 8.30 3.66 -0.21
CA LYS A 11 7.61 4.67 0.60
C LYS A 11 6.10 4.45 0.58
N LEU A 12 5.51 4.28 -0.61
CA LEU A 12 4.09 4.00 -0.77
C LEU A 12 3.65 2.76 0.01
N ARG A 13 4.41 1.65 -0.07
CA ARG A 13 4.09 0.43 0.68
C ARG A 13 4.05 0.70 2.18
N ASN A 14 5.00 1.48 2.69
CA ASN A 14 5.07 1.82 4.11
C ASN A 14 3.91 2.73 4.54
N ASP A 15 3.54 3.71 3.71
CA ASP A 15 2.35 4.54 3.91
C ASP A 15 1.08 3.70 3.97
N LEU A 16 0.92 2.74 3.05
CA LEU A 16 -0.26 1.84 3.05
C LEU A 16 -0.36 1.00 4.32
N ILE A 17 0.77 0.44 4.78
CA ILE A 17 0.85 -0.31 6.03
C ILE A 17 0.40 0.57 7.21
N HIS A 18 0.82 1.83 7.23
CA HIS A 18 0.47 2.78 8.28
C HIS A 18 -1.01 3.23 8.20
N ILE A 19 -1.51 3.57 7.01
CA ILE A 19 -2.91 3.95 6.76
C ILE A 19 -3.84 2.82 7.19
N MET A 20 -3.53 1.59 6.81
CA MET A 20 -4.31 0.41 7.18
C MET A 20 -4.11 -0.02 8.64
N LYS A 21 -3.14 0.56 9.35
CA LYS A 21 -2.74 0.21 10.73
C LYS A 21 -2.41 -1.28 10.91
N ILE A 22 -1.79 -1.89 9.90
CA ILE A 22 -1.43 -3.32 9.88
C ILE A 22 0.05 -3.57 10.25
N GLU A 23 0.72 -2.58 10.82
CA GLU A 23 2.15 -2.57 11.14
C GLU A 23 2.60 -3.77 11.99
N ASN A 24 1.71 -4.24 12.87
CA ASN A 24 1.97 -5.34 13.80
C ASN A 24 1.37 -6.67 13.33
N ASP A 25 0.78 -6.69 12.12
CA ASP A 25 0.01 -7.83 11.62
C ASP A 25 0.65 -8.40 10.35
N PRO A 26 1.58 -9.37 10.49
CA PRO A 26 2.39 -9.85 9.38
C PRO A 26 1.57 -10.57 8.30
N GLU A 27 0.41 -11.14 8.64
CA GLU A 27 -0.48 -11.76 7.67
C GLU A 27 -1.11 -10.72 6.74
N ASN A 28 -1.63 -9.63 7.30
CA ASN A 28 -2.17 -8.53 6.52
C ASN A 28 -1.09 -7.82 5.68
N ILE A 29 0.13 -7.66 6.20
CA ILE A 29 1.25 -7.10 5.42
C ILE A 29 1.57 -8.00 4.22
N LYS A 30 1.55 -9.33 4.41
CA LYS A 30 1.81 -10.28 3.33
C LYS A 30 0.71 -10.28 2.28
N GLU A 31 -0.55 -10.11 2.70
CA GLU A 31 -1.68 -9.96 1.78
C GLU A 31 -1.57 -8.66 0.96
N LEU A 32 -1.20 -7.54 1.60
CA LEU A 32 -0.92 -6.28 0.92
C LEU A 32 0.19 -6.42 -0.12
N ASP A 33 1.31 -7.07 0.22
CA ASP A 33 2.39 -7.35 -0.74
C ASP A 33 1.89 -8.18 -1.92
N LYS A 34 1.05 -9.19 -1.67
CA LYS A 34 0.47 -10.00 -2.73
C LYS A 34 -0.40 -9.16 -3.68
N TRP A 35 -1.24 -8.28 -3.14
CA TRP A 35 -2.03 -7.38 -3.98
C TRP A 35 -1.16 -6.41 -4.79
N ILE A 36 -0.07 -5.91 -4.19
CA ILE A 36 0.89 -5.04 -4.88
C ILE A 36 1.58 -5.80 -6.02
N ASP A 37 1.93 -7.07 -5.82
CA ASP A 37 2.53 -7.92 -6.85
C ASP A 37 1.54 -8.22 -8.00
N GLU A 38 0.27 -8.50 -7.68
CA GLU A 38 -0.76 -8.85 -8.68
C GLU A 38 -1.29 -7.63 -9.46
N ALA A 39 -1.56 -6.51 -8.78
CA ALA A 39 -2.23 -5.34 -9.37
C ALA A 39 -1.32 -4.11 -9.54
N GLY A 40 -0.16 -4.09 -8.88
CA GLY A 40 0.73 -2.95 -8.84
C GLY A 40 0.41 -1.94 -7.73
N ILE A 41 1.46 -1.30 -7.21
CA ILE A 41 1.33 -0.44 -6.02
C ILE A 41 0.44 0.79 -6.23
N LEU A 42 0.40 1.33 -7.45
CA LEU A 42 -0.43 2.49 -7.78
C LEU A 42 -1.92 2.15 -7.73
N GLU A 43 -2.31 0.98 -8.24
CA GLU A 43 -3.72 0.56 -8.21
C GLU A 43 -4.17 0.24 -6.78
N VAL A 44 -3.34 -0.50 -6.05
CA VAL A 44 -3.61 -0.87 -4.65
C VAL A 44 -3.71 0.36 -3.75
N SER A 45 -2.76 1.30 -3.88
CA SER A 45 -2.79 2.54 -3.11
C SER A 45 -4.03 3.38 -3.39
N ASN A 46 -4.41 3.53 -4.66
CA ASN A 46 -5.60 4.30 -5.02
C ASN A 46 -6.88 3.66 -4.44
N LYS A 47 -7.01 2.32 -4.47
CA LYS A 47 -8.14 1.61 -3.85
C LYS A 47 -8.17 1.81 -2.33
N ILE A 48 -7.04 1.66 -1.65
CA ILE A 48 -6.96 1.81 -0.19
C ILE A 48 -7.29 3.25 0.24
N ILE A 49 -6.71 4.25 -0.43
CA ILE A 49 -6.98 5.66 -0.17
C ILE A 49 -8.46 5.97 -0.44
N SER A 50 -9.02 5.47 -1.55
CA SER A 50 -10.44 5.65 -1.86
C SER A 50 -11.36 5.04 -0.80
N LEU A 51 -11.06 3.83 -0.33
CA LEU A 51 -11.80 3.19 0.76
C LEU A 51 -11.69 4.01 2.06
N TYR A 52 -10.49 4.44 2.43
CA TYR A 52 -10.28 5.24 3.65
C TYR A 52 -10.91 6.63 3.58
N SER A 53 -10.93 7.27 2.42
CA SER A 53 -11.55 8.58 2.22
C SER A 53 -13.07 8.53 2.38
N VAL A 54 -13.71 7.41 2.04
CA VAL A 54 -15.18 7.24 2.16
C VAL A 54 -15.61 7.04 3.62
N TYR A 55 -14.71 6.60 4.50
CA TYR A 55 -15.00 6.41 5.93
C TYR A 55 -14.85 7.68 6.78
N HIS A 56 -14.51 8.82 6.19
CA HIS A 56 -14.18 10.06 6.90
C HIS A 56 -15.20 11.21 6.68
N GLU A 57 -16.44 10.87 6.31
CA GLU A 57 -17.60 11.79 6.19
C GLU A 57 -18.74 11.42 7.14
#